data_AF-A0AA51Q6Z4-F1
#
_entry.id   AF-A0AA51Q6Z4-F1
#
_cell.length_a   1.000
_cell.length_b   1.000
_cell.length_c   1.000
_cell.angle_alpha   90.00
_cell.angle_beta   90.00
_cell.angle_gamma   90.00
#
_symmetry.space_group_name_H-M   'P 1'
#
loop_
_entity.id
_entity.type
_entity.pdbx_description
1 polymer ?
#
loop_
_entity_poly.entity_id
_entity_poly.type
_entity_poly.pdbx_seq_one_letter_code
_entity_poly.pdbx_strand_id
1 'polypeptide(L)'
;MKIKSPVEIGENPLRKNGYDGGITMNYFILYVTSKAHTTSEYYIKGKSIDYIVERMGRYSNGCIATSKLSFCTYNAISMFVREIDLKHFPYLSKKDFGTINETKSYDLTDLK
;
A
#
# COMPACT_ATOMS: atom_id res chain seq x y z
N MET A 1 47.60 -2.16 -5.50
CA MET A 1 46.21 -2.61 -5.37
C MET A 1 45.38 -1.39 -4.93
N LYS A 2 44.58 -0.80 -5.83
CA LYS A 2 43.82 0.43 -5.55
C LYS A 2 42.49 0.06 -4.90
N ILE A 3 42.30 0.49 -3.64
CA ILE A 3 41.03 0.36 -2.92
C ILE A 3 40.07 1.39 -3.53
N LYS A 4 38.94 0.94 -4.08
CA LYS A 4 37.87 1.82 -4.54
C LYS A 4 37.15 2.40 -3.33
N SER A 5 37.01 3.72 -3.30
CA SER A 5 36.21 4.48 -2.34
C SER A 5 34.73 4.05 -2.36
N PRO A 6 33.96 4.31 -1.29
CA PRO A 6 32.55 3.95 -1.23
C PRO A 6 31.76 4.70 -2.30
N VAL A 7 30.80 4.00 -2.91
CA VAL A 7 29.85 4.60 -3.86
C VAL A 7 29.01 5.63 -3.12
N GLU A 8 29.14 6.91 -3.50
CA GLU A 8 28.24 7.96 -3.06
C GLU A 8 26.83 7.63 -3.55
N ILE A 9 25.92 7.35 -2.61
CA ILE A 9 24.51 7.19 -2.90
C ILE A 9 23.99 8.59 -3.25
N GLY A 10 23.83 8.85 -4.54
CA GLY A 10 23.30 10.10 -5.07
C GLY A 10 21.99 10.47 -4.38
N GLU A 11 21.91 11.71 -3.91
CA GLU A 11 20.73 12.27 -3.26
C GLU A 11 19.52 12.21 -4.21
N ASN A 12 18.42 11.63 -3.72
CA ASN A 12 17.14 11.61 -4.44
C ASN A 12 16.61 13.06 -4.56
N PRO A 13 16.44 13.62 -5.77
CA PRO A 13 16.16 15.04 -5.99
C PRO A 13 14.78 15.52 -5.51
N LEU A 14 13.93 14.65 -4.94
CA LEU A 14 12.62 15.02 -4.40
C LEU A 14 12.67 15.62 -2.98
N ARG A 15 13.86 15.78 -2.38
CA ARG A 15 14.06 16.33 -1.03
C ARG A 15 14.07 17.85 -0.91
N LYS A 16 13.45 18.57 -1.84
CA LYS A 16 13.30 20.03 -1.75
C LYS A 16 11.83 20.41 -1.69
N ASN A 17 11.23 20.27 -0.52
CA ASN A 17 10.17 21.14 0.01
C ASN A 17 10.01 20.83 1.50
N GLY A 18 10.27 21.83 2.34
CA GLY A 18 10.29 21.68 3.79
C GLY A 18 8.98 21.11 4.34
N TYR A 19 9.11 20.03 5.11
CA TYR A 19 8.05 19.51 5.97
C TYR A 19 8.71 18.96 7.23
N ASP A 20 8.19 19.36 8.38
CA ASP A 20 8.42 18.74 9.69
C ASP A 20 8.39 17.22 9.55
N GLY A 21 9.19 16.50 10.35
CA GLY A 21 9.45 15.05 10.29
C GLY A 21 8.26 14.08 10.45
N GLY A 22 7.07 14.44 9.97
CA GLY A 22 5.94 13.57 9.76
C GLY A 22 6.17 12.62 8.57
N ILE A 23 5.81 11.37 8.79
CA ILE A 23 5.84 10.32 7.76
C ILE A 23 4.98 10.76 6.57
N THR A 24 5.61 10.96 5.41
CA THR A 24 4.88 11.21 4.16
C THR A 24 4.12 9.94 3.80
N MET A 25 2.82 10.09 3.55
CA MET A 25 1.94 9.00 3.15
C MET A 25 1.75 9.03 1.64
N ASN A 26 1.99 7.90 0.99
CA ASN A 26 1.73 7.68 -0.42
C ASN A 26 0.31 7.15 -0.61
N TYR A 27 -0.23 7.33 -1.82
CA TYR A 27 -1.60 6.96 -2.19
C TYR A 27 -1.55 5.85 -3.23
N PHE A 28 -2.40 4.85 -3.04
CA PHE A 28 -2.40 3.64 -3.84
C PHE A 28 -3.82 3.25 -4.26
N ILE A 29 -3.93 2.66 -5.45
CA ILE A 29 -5.09 1.90 -5.87
C ILE A 29 -4.72 0.42 -5.77
N LEU A 30 -5.48 -0.32 -4.97
CA LEU A 30 -5.41 -1.76 -4.87
C LEU A 30 -6.54 -2.37 -5.69
N TYR A 31 -6.18 -3.22 -6.64
CA TYR A 31 -7.08 -4.00 -7.46
C TYR A 31 -7.13 -5.42 -6.92
N VAL A 32 -8.32 -5.92 -6.61
CA VAL A 32 -8.52 -7.29 -6.13
C VAL A 32 -9.45 -8.01 -7.07
N THR A 33 -8.95 -9.04 -7.73
CA THR A 33 -9.75 -9.91 -8.60
C THR A 33 -10.20 -11.12 -7.81
N SER A 34 -11.51 -11.32 -7.69
CA SER A 34 -12.10 -12.44 -6.93
C SER A 34 -12.29 -13.69 -7.79
N LYS A 35 -12.58 -14.82 -7.14
CA LYS A 35 -12.99 -16.08 -7.79
C LYS A 35 -14.25 -15.96 -8.66
N ALA A 36 -15.06 -14.93 -8.45
CA ALA A 36 -16.20 -14.62 -9.32
C ALA A 36 -15.82 -13.82 -10.58
N HIS A 37 -14.51 -13.68 -10.86
CA HIS A 37 -13.95 -12.89 -11.96
C HIS A 37 -14.30 -11.40 -11.93
N THR A 38 -14.77 -10.90 -10.78
CA THR A 38 -14.99 -9.48 -10.55
C THR A 38 -13.70 -8.84 -10.02
N THR A 39 -13.37 -7.64 -10.53
CA THR A 39 -12.25 -6.84 -10.01
C THR A 39 -12.80 -5.62 -9.28
N SER A 40 -12.43 -5.50 -8.02
CA SER A 40 -12.78 -4.36 -7.17
C SER A 40 -11.56 -3.45 -6.97
N GLU A 41 -11.82 -2.14 -6.92
CA GLU A 41 -10.82 -1.13 -6.63
C GLU A 41 -10.94 -0.66 -5.18
N TYR A 42 -9.81 -0.57 -4.48
CA TYR A 42 -9.73 -0.07 -3.12
C TYR A 42 -8.66 1.02 -3.03
N TYR A 43 -9.01 2.15 -2.42
CA TYR A 43 -8.13 3.30 -2.25
C TYR A 43 -7.42 3.22 -0.90
N ILE A 44 -6.11 3.01 -0.92
CA ILE A 44 -5.31 2.78 0.28
C ILE A 44 -4.18 3.81 0.36
N LYS A 45 -3.83 4.24 1.57
CA LYS A 45 -2.63 5.05 1.83
C LYS A 45 -1.67 4.34 2.78
N GLY A 46 -0.38 4.51 2.56
CA GLY A 46 0.67 3.84 3.33
C GLY A 46 2.04 4.48 3.16
N LYS A 47 3.04 3.95 3.86
CA LYS A 47 4.40 4.52 3.88
C LYS A 47 5.18 4.28 2.60
N SER A 48 4.95 3.15 1.93
CA SER A 48 5.61 2.76 0.68
C SER A 48 4.82 1.65 -0.01
N ILE A 49 5.09 1.42 -1.29
CA ILE A 49 4.51 0.28 -2.02
C ILE A 49 4.93 -1.06 -1.42
N ASP A 50 6.19 -1.19 -0.99
CA ASP A 50 6.72 -2.41 -0.38
C ASP A 50 5.95 -2.79 0.89
N TYR A 51 5.65 -1.79 1.73
CA TYR A 51 4.83 -2.01 2.92
C TYR A 51 3.44 -2.52 2.54
N ILE A 52 2.78 -1.94 1.53
CA ILE A 52 1.45 -2.39 1.10
C ILE A 52 1.50 -3.82 0.56
N VAL A 53 2.48 -4.14 -0.29
CA VAL A 53 2.66 -5.49 -0.84
C VAL A 53 2.93 -6.51 0.27
N GLU A 54 3.78 -6.18 1.24
CA GLU A 54 4.06 -7.04 2.40
C GLU A 54 2.77 -7.34 3.18
N ARG A 55 1.95 -6.32 3.47
CA ARG A 55 0.66 -6.52 4.17
C ARG A 55 -0.32 -7.34 3.34
N MET A 56 -0.38 -7.12 2.03
CA MET A 56 -1.20 -7.94 1.12
C MET A 56 -0.78 -9.41 1.12
N GLY A 57 0.53 -9.68 1.16
CA GLY A 57 1.05 -11.03 1.28
C GLY A 57 0.70 -11.67 2.62
N ARG A 58 0.90 -10.94 3.73
CA ARG A 58 0.62 -11.41 5.09
C ARG A 58 -0.85 -11.78 5.30
N TYR A 59 -1.78 -10.98 4.76
CA TYR A 59 -3.22 -11.19 4.90
C TYR A 59 -3.83 -11.72 3.60
N SER A 60 -3.10 -12.51 2.82
CA SER A 60 -3.56 -12.98 1.50
C SER A 60 -4.67 -14.02 1.58
N ASN A 61 -4.82 -14.72 2.70
CA ASN A 61 -5.86 -15.73 2.92
C ASN A 61 -6.72 -15.39 4.15
N GLY A 62 -7.30 -14.19 4.17
CA GLY A 62 -8.12 -13.73 5.29
C GLY A 62 -8.89 -12.45 4.97
N CYS A 63 -8.59 -11.38 5.71
CA CYS A 63 -9.26 -10.09 5.59
C CYS A 63 -8.27 -8.95 5.79
N ILE A 64 -8.34 -7.96 4.91
CA ILE A 64 -7.66 -6.67 5.10
C ILE A 64 -8.70 -5.66 5.56
N ALA A 65 -8.54 -5.21 6.80
CA ALA A 65 -9.30 -4.10 7.34
C ALA A 65 -8.56 -2.79 7.08
N THR A 66 -9.31 -1.77 6.70
CA THR A 66 -8.80 -0.39 6.61
C THR A 66 -9.59 0.50 7.56
N SER A 67 -9.14 1.74 7.73
CA SER A 67 -9.90 2.76 8.48
C SER A 67 -11.25 3.13 7.85
N LYS A 68 -11.58 2.64 6.66
CA LYS A 68 -12.81 2.96 5.92
C LYS A 68 -13.74 1.79 5.71
N LEU A 69 -13.17 0.66 5.33
CA LEU A 69 -13.87 -0.56 4.97
C LEU A 69 -12.98 -1.77 5.25
N SER A 70 -13.55 -2.96 5.18
CA SER A 70 -12.78 -4.20 5.19
C SER A 70 -13.14 -5.02 3.96
N PHE A 71 -12.21 -5.81 3.47
CA PHE A 71 -12.44 -6.71 2.35
C PHE A 71 -11.76 -8.06 2.57
N CYS A 72 -12.46 -9.10 2.14
CA CYS A 72 -11.97 -10.47 2.21
C CYS A 72 -10.93 -10.72 1.12
N THR A 73 -9.87 -11.43 1.48
CA THR A 73 -8.78 -11.83 0.57
C THR A 73 -8.74 -13.33 0.32
N TYR A 74 -9.37 -14.15 1.17
CA TYR A 74 -9.44 -15.62 1.00
C TYR A 74 -10.10 -16.08 -0.33
N ASN A 75 -10.89 -15.20 -0.97
CA ASN A 75 -11.52 -15.43 -2.27
C ASN A 75 -10.85 -14.66 -3.40
N ALA A 76 -9.73 -13.98 -3.16
CA ALA A 76 -8.95 -13.31 -4.19
C ALA A 76 -8.16 -14.34 -5.01
N ILE A 77 -8.18 -14.20 -6.33
CA ILE A 77 -7.29 -14.90 -7.26
C ILE A 77 -5.98 -14.13 -7.39
N SER A 78 -6.07 -12.81 -7.48
CA SER A 78 -4.92 -11.93 -7.66
C SER A 78 -5.18 -10.59 -7.01
N MET A 79 -4.09 -9.95 -6.56
CA MET A 79 -4.11 -8.58 -6.08
C MET A 79 -2.97 -7.79 -6.72
N PHE A 80 -3.25 -6.57 -7.17
CA PHE A 80 -2.28 -5.67 -7.79
C PHE A 80 -2.37 -4.29 -7.15
N VAL A 81 -1.24 -3.66 -6.87
CA VAL A 81 -1.19 -2.32 -6.28
C VAL A 81 -0.43 -1.36 -7.17
N ARG A 82 -0.97 -0.14 -7.30
CA ARG A 82 -0.36 0.96 -8.06
C ARG A 82 -0.30 2.20 -7.20
N GLU A 83 0.89 2.80 -7.11
CA GLU A 83 1.06 4.14 -6.54
C GLU A 83 0.53 5.21 -7.50
N ILE A 84 -0.13 6.23 -6.96
CA ILE A 84 -0.69 7.34 -7.74
C ILE A 84 -0.32 8.71 -7.15
N ASP A 85 -0.16 9.69 -8.04
CA ASP A 85 -0.12 11.11 -7.68
C ASP A 85 -1.52 11.70 -7.84
N LEU A 86 -2.08 12.23 -6.75
CA LEU A 86 -3.42 12.83 -6.70
C LEU A 86 -3.61 13.97 -7.71
N LYS A 87 -2.54 14.62 -8.19
CA LYS A 87 -2.63 15.63 -9.26
C LYS A 87 -3.24 15.08 -10.55
N HIS A 88 -3.06 13.79 -10.83
CA HIS A 88 -3.63 13.12 -12.01
C HIS A 88 -5.03 12.54 -11.76
N PHE A 89 -5.52 12.61 -10.52
CA PHE A 89 -6.79 12.03 -10.08
C PHE A 89 -7.63 13.10 -9.36
N PRO A 90 -8.10 14.15 -10.06
CA PRO A 90 -8.75 15.31 -9.44
C PRO A 90 -10.09 14.97 -8.77
N TYR A 91 -10.68 13.81 -9.08
CA TYR A 91 -11.90 13.31 -8.45
C TYR A 91 -11.65 12.60 -7.11
N LEU A 92 -10.38 12.38 -6.73
CA LEU A 92 -10.00 11.77 -5.46
C LEU A 92 -9.38 12.81 -4.53
N SER A 93 -9.70 12.69 -3.25
CA SER A 93 -9.13 13.47 -2.17
C SER A 93 -8.38 12.57 -1.19
N LYS A 94 -7.50 13.15 -0.38
CA LYS A 94 -6.78 12.42 0.69
C LYS A 94 -7.71 11.69 1.67
N LYS A 95 -8.96 12.17 1.79
CA LYS A 95 -9.97 11.58 2.66
C LYS A 95 -10.52 10.29 2.09
N ASP A 96 -10.39 10.01 0.80
CA ASP A 96 -10.95 8.81 0.17
C ASP A 96 -10.14 7.54 0.46
N PHE A 97 -8.89 7.72 0.87
CA PHE A 97 -7.94 6.63 1.11
C PHE A 97 -7.97 6.16 2.56
N GLY A 98 -8.15 4.86 2.74
CA GLY A 98 -8.05 4.17 4.02
C GLY A 98 -6.61 3.76 4.35
N THR A 99 -6.24 3.79 5.62
CA THR A 99 -4.99 3.16 6.08
C THR A 99 -5.28 1.73 6.50
N ILE A 100 -4.42 0.77 6.15
CA ILE A 100 -4.54 -0.61 6.64
C ILE A 100 -4.51 -0.61 8.17
N ASN A 101 -5.47 -1.31 8.76
CA ASN A 101 -5.58 -1.51 10.20
C ASN A 101 -5.12 -2.93 10.52
N GLU A 102 -3.89 -3.06 10.99
CA GLU A 102 -3.25 -4.35 11.25
C GLU A 102 -3.85 -5.09 12.45
N THR A 103 -4.40 -4.40 13.43
CA THR A 103 -5.07 -5.04 14.57
C THR A 103 -6.44 -5.61 14.22
N LYS A 104 -7.02 -5.20 13.09
CA LYS A 104 -8.29 -5.72 12.55
C LYS A 104 -8.13 -6.58 11.30
N SER A 105 -6.95 -6.56 10.69
CA SER A 105 -6.61 -7.43 9.57
C SER A 105 -6.12 -8.76 10.13
N TYR A 106 -6.39 -9.84 9.42
CA TYR A 106 -6.01 -11.18 9.86
C TYR A 106 -5.84 -12.10 8.67
N ASP A 107 -4.99 -13.11 8.85
CA ASP A 107 -5.05 -14.32 8.05
C ASP A 107 -5.96 -15.34 8.74
N LEU A 108 -6.61 -16.23 7.99
CA LEU A 108 -7.44 -17.29 8.59
C LEU A 108 -6.62 -18.22 9.50
N THR A 109 -5.30 -18.28 9.33
CA THR A 109 -4.40 -19.01 10.23
C THR A 109 -4.27 -18.38 11.63
N ASP A 110 -4.53 -17.08 11.76
CA ASP A 110 -4.46 -16.36 13.05
C ASP A 110 -5.67 -16.64 13.95
N LEU A 111 -6.74 -17.25 13.40
CA LEU A 111 -7.99 -17.55 14.11
C LEU A 111 -8.05 -18.96 14.72
N LYS A 112 -6.97 -19.73 14.61
CA LYS A 112 -6.86 -21.09 15.15
C LYS A 112 -6.15 -21.08 16.49
#